data_AF-A0A3B8ZEX0-F1
#
_entry.id   AF-A0A3B8ZEX0-F1
#
_cell.length_a   1.000
_cell.length_b   1.000
_cell.length_c   1.000
_cell.angle_alpha   90.00
_cell.angle_beta   90.00
_cell.angle_gamma   90.00
#
_symmetry.space_group_name_H-M   'P 1'
#
loop_
_entity.id
_entity.type
_entity.pdbx_description
1 polymer ?
#
loop_
_entity_poly.entity_id
_entity_poly.type
_entity_poly.pdbx_seq_one_letter_code
_entity_poly.pdbx_strand_id
1 'polypeptide(L)'
;MGAFEHHQTVKVTGTKGAIMAGWSGAMDRTLEPTHYLKVFDGTEVTNVELANQSGEVFELRAEIQQCVEMVRGGCLPIATGVDGLWSVTLCLLAEQSIRERRSIQIAHRNPT
;
A
#
# COMPACT_ATOMS: atom_id res chain seq x y z
N MET A 1 14.75 6.34 -5.98
CA MET A 1 14.91 4.88 -5.85
C MET A 1 15.16 4.33 -7.26
N GLY A 2 15.06 3.03 -7.50
CA GLY A 2 15.78 2.24 -8.52
C GLY A 2 15.78 2.67 -9.99
N ALA A 3 16.84 2.27 -10.72
CA ALA A 3 17.03 2.48 -12.16
C ALA A 3 16.29 1.43 -13.04
N PHE A 4 15.45 0.60 -12.43
CA PHE A 4 14.68 -0.46 -13.06
C PHE A 4 13.26 -0.35 -12.51
N GLU A 5 12.32 -0.11 -13.40
CA GLU A 5 10.86 -0.03 -13.24
C GLU A 5 10.26 -0.38 -11.87
N HIS A 6 9.27 0.41 -11.47
CA HIS A 6 8.54 0.27 -10.21
C HIS A 6 7.24 -0.44 -10.48
N HIS A 7 7.03 -1.57 -9.82
CA HIS A 7 5.81 -2.37 -9.93
C HIS A 7 5.27 -2.63 -8.54
N GLN A 8 4.08 -2.12 -8.25
CA GLN A 8 3.36 -2.42 -7.02
C GLN A 8 2.09 -3.17 -7.38
N THR A 9 1.83 -4.28 -6.69
CA THR A 9 0.60 -5.04 -6.85
C THR A 9 0.11 -5.51 -5.50
N VAL A 10 -1.18 -5.31 -5.25
CA VAL A 10 -1.87 -5.75 -4.04
C VAL A 10 -3.01 -6.66 -4.45
N LYS A 11 -3.12 -7.80 -3.77
CA LYS A 11 -4.16 -8.80 -3.99
C LYS A 11 -4.88 -9.08 -2.69
N VAL A 12 -6.20 -9.01 -2.70
CA VAL A 12 -7.03 -9.37 -1.56
C VAL A 12 -8.04 -10.41 -2.02
N THR A 13 -8.03 -11.58 -1.37
CA THR A 13 -8.97 -12.66 -1.64
C THR A 13 -9.86 -12.87 -0.42
N GLY A 14 -11.15 -13.04 -0.65
CA GLY A 14 -12.14 -13.35 0.38
C GLY A 14 -13.08 -14.46 -0.06
N THR A 15 -14.09 -14.73 0.75
CA THR A 15 -15.06 -15.81 0.50
C THR A 15 -15.98 -15.55 -0.69
N LYS A 16 -16.06 -14.30 -1.17
CA LYS A 16 -16.95 -13.86 -2.26
C LYS A 16 -16.20 -13.47 -3.53
N GLY A 17 -14.90 -13.76 -3.60
CA GLY A 17 -14.09 -13.38 -4.76
C GLY A 17 -12.75 -12.76 -4.37
N ALA A 18 -12.17 -12.02 -5.30
CA ALA A 18 -10.86 -11.41 -5.12
C ALA A 18 -10.74 -10.08 -5.86
N ILE A 19 -9.92 -9.19 -5.35
CA ILE A 19 -9.51 -7.97 -6.04
C ILE A 19 -7.99 -7.95 -6.21
N MET A 20 -7.54 -7.41 -7.33
CA MET A 20 -6.14 -7.17 -7.60
C MET A 20 -5.98 -5.79 -8.20
N ALA A 21 -5.20 -4.95 -7.53
CA ALA A 21 -4.83 -3.62 -8.00
C ALA A 21 -3.33 -3.58 -8.19
N GLY A 22 -2.88 -2.80 -9.16
CA GLY A 22 -1.46 -2.53 -9.31
C GLY A 22 -1.18 -1.35 -10.21
N TRP A 23 0.04 -0.84 -10.08
CA TRP A 23 0.58 0.16 -10.97
C TRP A 23 2.03 -0.18 -11.33
N SER A 24 2.44 0.29 -12.49
CA SER A 24 3.77 0.14 -13.03
C SER A 24 4.27 1.45 -13.63
N GLY A 25 5.54 1.79 -13.39
CA GLY A 25 6.18 2.97 -13.96
C GLY A 25 7.65 2.73 -14.25
N ALA A 26 8.15 3.26 -15.38
CA ALA A 26 9.54 3.09 -15.79
C ALA A 26 10.55 3.67 -14.79
N MET A 27 10.15 4.70 -14.03
CA MET A 27 10.91 5.34 -12.96
C MET A 27 9.95 5.84 -11.87
N ASP A 28 10.44 6.03 -10.64
CA ASP A 28 9.70 6.51 -9.43
C ASP A 28 8.89 7.81 -9.63
N ARG A 29 9.06 8.52 -10.76
CA ARG A 29 8.40 9.80 -11.02
C ARG A 29 7.76 9.94 -12.39
N THR A 30 7.40 8.82 -13.01
CA THR A 30 6.65 8.87 -14.27
C THR A 30 5.29 9.55 -14.05
N LEU A 31 4.94 10.46 -14.96
CA LEU A 31 3.58 11.03 -15.06
C LEU A 31 2.67 10.17 -15.94
N GLU A 32 3.24 9.12 -16.56
CA GLU A 32 2.52 8.16 -17.39
C GLU A 32 2.67 6.74 -16.80
N PRO A 33 2.23 6.48 -15.55
CA PRO A 33 2.16 5.13 -15.02
C PRO A 33 1.05 4.35 -15.73
N THR A 34 1.23 3.04 -15.84
CA THR A 34 0.13 2.13 -16.18
C THR A 34 -0.46 1.59 -14.89
N HIS A 35 -1.78 1.57 -14.76
CA HIS A 35 -2.46 1.05 -13.57
C HIS A 35 -3.69 0.25 -13.94
N TYR A 36 -4.13 -0.62 -13.02
CA TYR A 36 -5.32 -1.44 -13.23
C TYR A 36 -5.99 -1.80 -11.90
N LEU A 37 -7.29 -2.08 -11.98
CA LEU A 37 -8.07 -2.73 -10.94
C LEU A 37 -8.84 -3.88 -11.57
N LYS A 38 -8.62 -5.10 -11.07
CA LYS A 38 -9.31 -6.32 -11.49
C LYS A 38 -10.15 -6.84 -10.35
N VAL A 39 -11.39 -7.22 -10.64
CA VAL A 39 -12.34 -7.80 -9.69
C VAL A 39 -12.78 -9.16 -10.18
N PHE A 40 -12.64 -10.17 -9.35
CA PHE A 40 -13.24 -11.49 -9.50
C PHE A 40 -14.41 -11.61 -8.54
N ASP A 41 -15.61 -11.87 -9.04
CA ASP A 41 -16.84 -11.95 -8.22
C ASP A 41 -17.26 -13.37 -7.82
N GLY A 42 -16.41 -14.36 -8.13
CA GLY A 42 -16.72 -15.78 -7.98
C GLY A 42 -17.04 -16.48 -9.29
N THR A 43 -17.30 -15.72 -10.37
CA THR A 43 -17.62 -16.27 -11.68
C THR A 43 -16.70 -15.75 -12.78
N GLU A 44 -16.44 -14.45 -12.84
CA GLU A 44 -15.65 -13.83 -13.89
C GLU A 44 -14.74 -12.73 -13.39
N VAL A 45 -13.74 -12.37 -14.20
CA VAL A 45 -12.80 -11.28 -13.92
C VAL A 45 -13.16 -10.08 -14.79
N THR A 46 -13.42 -8.94 -14.16
CA THR A 46 -13.69 -7.68 -14.84
C THR A 46 -12.60 -6.65 -14.52
N ASN A 47 -12.30 -5.77 -15.49
CA ASN A 47 -11.48 -4.59 -15.23
C ASN A 47 -12.41 -3.45 -14.79
N VAL A 48 -12.06 -2.80 -13.69
CA VAL A 48 -12.78 -1.64 -13.18
C VAL A 48 -11.97 -0.39 -13.52
N GLU A 49 -12.65 0.59 -14.11
CA GLU A 49 -12.07 1.90 -14.39
C GLU A 49 -11.86 2.67 -13.09
N LEU A 50 -10.64 3.19 -12.90
CA LEU A 50 -10.33 4.05 -11.76
C LEU A 50 -10.65 5.50 -12.15
N ALA A 51 -11.34 6.22 -11.25
CA ALA A 51 -11.72 7.61 -11.47
C ALA A 51 -10.51 8.55 -11.58
N ASN A 52 -9.39 8.19 -10.97
CA ASN A 52 -8.16 8.96 -10.94
C ASN A 52 -6.98 8.08 -11.37
N GLN A 53 -5.94 8.75 -11.88
CA GLN A 53 -4.66 8.10 -12.15
C GLN A 53 -4.01 7.62 -10.85
N SER A 54 -3.39 6.43 -10.89
CA SER A 54 -2.62 5.86 -9.78
C SER A 54 -1.16 5.66 -10.16
N GLY A 55 -0.28 5.81 -9.18
CA GLY A 55 1.17 5.81 -9.31
C GLY A 55 1.81 6.74 -8.29
N GLU A 56 3.09 6.50 -7.97
CA GLU A 56 3.79 7.16 -6.85
C GLU A 56 3.62 8.69 -6.82
N VAL A 57 3.80 9.39 -7.94
CA VAL A 57 3.72 10.87 -7.98
C VAL A 57 2.30 11.38 -7.68
N PHE A 58 1.28 10.66 -8.13
CA PHE A 58 -0.11 11.04 -7.91
C PHE A 58 -0.49 10.85 -6.45
N GLU A 59 -0.07 9.72 -5.87
CA GLU A 59 -0.30 9.38 -4.46
C GLU A 59 0.48 10.30 -3.52
N LEU A 60 1.75 10.62 -3.82
CA LEU A 60 2.55 11.59 -3.04
C LEU A 60 1.93 12.99 -3.02
N ARG A 61 1.36 13.45 -4.14
CA ARG A 61 0.68 14.77 -4.17
C ARG A 61 -0.55 14.76 -3.26
N ALA A 62 -1.33 13.69 -3.28
CA ALA A 62 -2.49 13.54 -2.40
C ALA A 62 -2.06 13.47 -0.93
N GLU A 63 -1.00 12.74 -0.61
CA GLU A 63 -0.45 12.63 0.74
C GLU A 63 0.04 13.98 1.28
N ILE A 64 0.81 14.74 0.48
CA ILE A 64 1.30 16.06 0.88
C ILE A 64 0.12 17.02 1.13
N GLN A 65 -0.87 17.02 0.23
CA GLN A 65 -2.06 17.85 0.40
C GLN A 65 -2.79 17.52 1.71
N GLN A 66 -2.98 16.24 2.01
CA GLN A 66 -3.64 15.80 3.24
C GLN A 66 -2.81 16.13 4.49
N CYS A 67 -1.48 16.02 4.42
CA CYS A 67 -0.59 16.44 5.49
C CYS A 67 -0.74 17.94 5.81
N VAL A 68 -0.80 18.79 4.78
CA VAL A 68 -1.03 20.24 4.95
C VAL A 68 -2.39 20.52 5.58
N GLU A 69 -3.44 19.81 5.15
CA GLU A 69 -4.78 19.93 5.73
C GLU A 69 -4.82 19.50 7.20
N MET A 70 -4.12 18.42 7.55
CA MET A 70 -4.01 17.94 8.92
C MET A 70 -3.30 18.96 9.82
N VAL A 71 -2.18 19.54 9.37
CA VAL A 71 -1.46 20.58 10.12
C VAL A 71 -2.35 21.81 10.36
N ARG A 72 -3.24 22.12 9.42
CA ARG A 72 -4.23 23.21 9.54
C ARG A 72 -5.42 22.86 10.43
N GLY A 73 -5.51 21.63 10.94
CA GLY A 73 -6.64 21.12 11.72
C GLY A 73 -7.89 20.79 10.90
N GLY A 74 -7.76 20.67 9.58
CA GLY A 74 -8.87 20.38 8.67
C GLY A 74 -9.22 18.89 8.58
N CYS A 75 -8.28 18.00 8.91
CA CYS A 75 -8.49 16.56 8.91
C CYS A 75 -7.59 15.84 9.93
N LEU A 76 -7.87 14.57 10.18
CA LEU A 76 -6.99 13.69 10.95
C LEU A 76 -5.83 13.18 10.07
N PRO A 77 -4.69 12.80 10.66
CA PRO A 77 -3.59 12.21 9.90
C PRO A 77 -4.01 10.89 9.24
N ILE A 78 -3.60 10.67 7.98
CA ILE A 78 -3.86 9.41 7.25
C ILE A 78 -3.08 8.22 7.84
N ALA A 79 -1.95 8.50 8.49
CA ALA A 79 -1.14 7.55 9.22
C ALA A 79 -0.60 8.21 10.50
N THR A 80 -0.60 7.45 11.58
CA THR A 80 -0.16 7.87 12.92
C THR A 80 1.23 7.33 13.24
N GLY A 81 1.82 7.82 14.34
CA GLY A 81 3.05 7.22 14.87
C GLY A 81 2.90 5.75 15.28
N VAL A 82 1.68 5.33 15.63
CA VAL A 82 1.38 3.92 15.96
C VAL A 82 1.47 3.06 14.69
N ASP A 83 0.96 3.53 13.56
CA ASP A 83 1.07 2.82 12.27
C ASP A 83 2.53 2.64 11.85
N GLY A 84 3.36 3.67 12.07
CA GLY A 84 4.80 3.60 11.88
C GLY A 84 5.49 2.58 12.80
N LEU A 85 5.14 2.56 14.08
CA LEU A 85 5.68 1.60 15.05
C LEU A 85 5.36 0.15 14.65
N TRP A 86 4.13 -0.12 14.22
CA TRP A 86 3.72 -1.44 13.72
C TRP A 86 4.51 -1.84 12.49
N SER A 87 4.69 -0.94 11.52
CA SER A 87 5.45 -1.20 10.30
C SER A 87 6.90 -1.59 10.60
N VAL A 88 7.59 -0.83 11.46
CA VAL A 88 8.97 -1.13 11.87
C VAL A 88 9.03 -2.47 12.61
N THR A 89 8.08 -2.72 13.52
CA THR A 89 8.02 -3.96 14.28
C THR A 89 7.89 -5.17 13.35
N LEU A 90 7.02 -5.09 12.34
CA LEU A 90 6.87 -6.16 11.35
C LEU A 90 8.16 -6.43 10.58
N CYS A 91 8.89 -5.38 10.16
CA CYS A 91 10.18 -5.54 9.47
C CYS A 91 11.22 -6.26 10.35
N LEU A 92 11.34 -5.87 11.62
CA LEU A 92 12.28 -6.49 12.56
C LEU A 92 11.93 -7.96 12.85
N LEU A 93 10.65 -8.28 13.03
CA LEU A 93 10.20 -9.66 13.24
C LEU A 93 10.39 -10.52 11.99
N ALA A 94 10.21 -9.94 10.79
CA ALA A 94 10.49 -10.62 9.53
C ALA A 94 11.98 -10.92 9.38
N GLU A 95 12.86 -9.96 9.71
CA GLU A 95 14.32 -10.17 9.73
C GLU A 95 14.70 -11.31 10.71
N GLN A 96 14.13 -11.31 11.91
CA GLN A 96 14.35 -12.36 12.89
C GLN A 96 13.87 -13.73 12.38
N SER A 97 12.68 -13.77 11.76
CA SER A 97 12.11 -14.98 11.15
C SER A 97 13.05 -15.60 10.10
N ILE A 98 13.63 -14.75 9.23
CA ILE A 98 14.60 -15.18 8.22
C ILE A 98 15.85 -15.79 8.88
N ARG A 99 16.37 -15.12 9.91
CA ARG A 99 17.60 -15.55 10.62
C ARG A 99 17.42 -16.87 11.36
N GLU A 100 16.29 -17.03 12.04
CA GLU A 100 15.99 -18.21 12.86
C GLU A 100 15.30 -19.34 12.11
N ARG A 101 14.89 -19.09 10.85
CA ARG A 101 14.19 -20.05 9.98
C ARG A 101 12.93 -20.65 10.61
N ARG A 102 12.22 -19.83 11.37
CA ARG A 102 10.96 -20.21 12.02
C ARG A 102 10.01 -19.02 12.06
N SER A 103 8.72 -19.30 12.17
CA SER A 103 7.73 -18.26 12.41
C SER A 103 7.97 -17.57 13.76
N ILE A 104 7.91 -16.24 13.75
CA ILE A 104 7.94 -15.39 14.94
C ILE A 104 6.52 -14.89 15.19
N GLN A 105 6.05 -15.03 16.43
CA GLN A 105 4.74 -14.52 16.83
C GLN A 105 4.82 -12.99 16.99
N ILE A 106 3.83 -12.31 16.44
CA ILE A 106 3.66 -10.87 16.65
C ILE A 106 2.98 -10.70 18.00
N ALA A 107 3.71 -10.14 18.97
CA ALA A 107 3.14 -9.87 20.29
C ALA A 107 2.11 -8.73 20.17
N HIS A 108 0.83 -9.02 20.40
CA HIS A 108 -0.21 -8.01 20.46
C HIS A 108 -0.02 -7.15 21.71
N ARG A 109 0.59 -5.97 21.56
CA ARG A 109 0.57 -4.96 22.64
C ARG A 109 -0.68 -4.10 22.44
N ASN A 110 -1.53 -4.02 23.46
CA ASN A 110 -2.61 -3.04 23.47
C ASN A 110 -2.02 -1.64 23.36
N PRO A 111 -2.51 -0.79 22.45
CA PRO A 111 -2.15 0.62 22.48
C PRO A 111 -2.73 1.23 23.76
N THR A 112 -1.86 1.65 24.68
CA THR A 112 -2.20 2.51 25.82
C THR A 112 -2.29 3.95 25.36
#